data_AF-A0A1M5TT51-F1
#
_entry.id   AF-A0A1M5TT51-F1
#
_cell.length_a   1.000
_cell.length_b   1.000
_cell.length_c   1.000
_cell.angle_alpha   90.00
_cell.angle_beta   90.00
_cell.angle_gamma   90.00
#
_symmetry.space_group_name_H-M   'P 1'
#
loop_
_entity.id
_entity.type
_entity.pdbx_description
1 polymer ?
#
loop_
_entity_poly.entity_id
_entity_poly.type
_entity_poly.pdbx_seq_one_letter_code
_entity_poly.pdbx_strand_id
1 'polypeptide(L)'
;LNEEDEIYFKNILYKRASQVEYETTLKNLSKFLSEYYNQKTIVLIDEYDTPIQNGYLSGYYKEIIEFMRNFLSGALKDNEYLQKGVLTGILRVAKESIFSGLNNLEVCTILNNYYSDKFGFLEGEVEEILKHYNIEFEMDEVRKWYNGYIFGENVIYNPWSILNYVKNHEKGFRPYWVNTSSNDLVKGVLAKSGEKIKIELEDLIKGKDIVKTINEDIVIHDIDKGSENVWSFLLFSGYLKVVKEEFKRGRVYCNLKIPNLEVNYLYEEIIMSWFSESINNDKFDVMLKSLINGDIKTFGKILKEFVLNSISYFDTAKESEKVYHAFVLGMLVALCDDYQVKSNRESGYGRYDVALIPRDKSKLGIIIEFKKVDKDDKETLDIAAKNALKQIKEKNYKQELLDIGIKNIIELGIAFEGKEVLVVEG
;
A
#
# COMPACT_ATOMS: atom_id res chain seq x y z
N LEU A 1 -21.80 -33.85 27.94
CA LEU A 1 -22.93 -33.22 27.25
C LEU A 1 -24.20 -33.92 27.70
N ASN A 2 -25.21 -33.16 28.10
CA ASN A 2 -26.56 -33.71 28.29
C ASN A 2 -27.28 -33.83 26.92
N GLU A 3 -28.51 -34.34 26.91
CA GLU A 3 -29.27 -34.56 25.66
C GLU A 3 -29.53 -33.26 24.88
N GLU A 4 -29.80 -32.15 25.59
CA GLU A 4 -30.00 -30.83 24.97
C GLU A 4 -28.71 -30.30 24.34
N ASP A 5 -27.58 -30.40 25.04
CA ASP A 5 -26.27 -30.01 24.52
C ASP A 5 -25.89 -30.84 23.28
N GLU A 6 -26.25 -32.13 23.24
CA GLU A 6 -26.00 -33.01 22.11
C GLU A 6 -26.86 -32.62 20.89
N ILE A 7 -28.13 -32.27 21.09
CA ILE A 7 -29.01 -31.74 20.03
C ILE A 7 -28.44 -30.42 19.49
N TYR A 8 -28.07 -29.50 20.38
CA TYR A 8 -27.46 -28.23 20.00
C TYR A 8 -26.17 -28.45 19.17
N PHE A 9 -25.27 -29.30 19.65
CA PHE A 9 -24.02 -29.61 18.95
C PHE A 9 -24.27 -30.20 17.55
N LYS A 10 -25.23 -31.13 17.43
CA LYS A 10 -25.65 -31.70 16.15
C LYS A 10 -26.25 -30.63 15.23
N ASN A 11 -27.04 -29.70 15.75
CA ASN A 11 -27.61 -28.61 14.95
C ASN A 11 -26.53 -27.70 14.37
N ILE A 12 -25.50 -27.36 15.15
CA ILE A 12 -24.33 -26.62 14.64
C ILE A 12 -23.60 -27.43 13.57
N LEU A 13 -23.28 -28.69 13.85
CA LEU A 13 -22.51 -29.57 12.95
C LEU A 13 -23.22 -29.79 11.61
N TYR A 14 -24.54 -29.99 11.63
CA TYR A 14 -25.35 -30.22 10.42
C TYR A 14 -25.88 -28.94 9.78
N LYS A 15 -25.43 -27.77 10.24
CA LYS A 15 -25.82 -26.45 9.73
C LYS A 15 -27.33 -26.16 9.81
N ARG A 16 -27.99 -26.63 10.86
CA ARG A 16 -29.45 -26.50 11.11
C ARG A 16 -29.79 -25.54 12.24
N ALA A 17 -28.78 -24.98 12.89
CA ALA A 17 -28.93 -24.05 13.99
C ALA A 17 -29.49 -22.69 13.51
N SER A 18 -30.19 -22.01 14.42
CA SER A 18 -30.62 -20.63 14.27
C SER A 18 -29.43 -19.66 14.33
N GLN A 19 -29.65 -18.42 13.88
CA GLN A 19 -28.63 -17.37 13.96
C GLN A 19 -28.11 -17.15 15.39
N VAL A 20 -29.02 -17.12 16.38
CA VAL A 20 -28.66 -16.96 17.80
C VAL A 20 -27.79 -18.11 18.31
N GLU A 21 -28.05 -19.34 17.85
CA GLU A 21 -27.24 -20.50 18.21
C GLU A 21 -25.84 -20.43 17.59
N TYR A 22 -25.70 -19.96 16.33
CA TYR A 22 -24.39 -19.70 15.74
C TYR A 22 -23.62 -18.60 16.47
N GLU A 23 -24.28 -17.50 16.82
CA GLU A 23 -23.70 -16.38 17.57
C GLU A 23 -23.26 -16.79 18.99
N THR A 24 -23.80 -17.87 19.56
CA THR A 24 -23.41 -18.36 20.90
C THR A 24 -22.48 -19.56 20.87
N THR A 25 -22.10 -20.04 19.67
CA THR A 25 -21.38 -21.30 19.49
C THR A 25 -20.04 -21.34 20.20
N LEU A 26 -19.25 -20.26 20.12
CA LEU A 26 -17.92 -20.25 20.74
C LEU A 26 -17.98 -20.23 22.27
N LYS A 27 -19.00 -19.58 22.85
CA LYS A 27 -19.29 -19.63 24.30
C LYS A 27 -19.64 -21.06 24.72
N ASN A 28 -20.55 -21.71 24.00
CA ASN A 28 -20.99 -23.07 24.32
C ASN A 28 -19.87 -24.09 24.12
N LEU A 29 -19.04 -23.93 23.10
CA LEU A 29 -17.83 -24.75 22.93
C LEU A 29 -16.88 -24.60 24.14
N SER A 30 -16.68 -23.37 24.61
CA SER A 30 -15.85 -23.11 25.81
C SER A 30 -16.45 -23.75 27.06
N LYS A 31 -17.78 -23.74 27.22
CA LYS A 31 -18.49 -24.48 28.28
C LYS A 31 -18.21 -25.97 28.20
N PHE A 32 -18.45 -26.59 27.04
CA PHE A 32 -18.31 -28.03 26.86
C PHE A 32 -16.89 -28.52 27.13
N LEU A 33 -15.89 -27.78 26.64
CA LEU A 33 -14.48 -28.08 26.92
C LEU A 33 -14.17 -27.91 28.41
N SER A 34 -14.66 -26.83 29.02
CA SER A 34 -14.40 -26.56 30.43
C SER A 34 -15.01 -27.60 31.36
N GLU A 35 -16.23 -28.05 31.08
CA GLU A 35 -16.90 -29.10 31.85
C GLU A 35 -16.22 -30.46 31.67
N TYR A 36 -15.79 -30.79 30.44
CA TYR A 36 -15.14 -32.07 30.15
C TYR A 36 -13.76 -32.19 30.78
N TYR A 37 -12.93 -31.14 30.66
CA TYR A 37 -11.57 -31.13 31.19
C TYR A 37 -11.47 -30.62 32.64
N ASN A 38 -12.57 -30.12 33.20
CA ASN A 38 -12.62 -29.46 34.50
C ASN A 38 -11.59 -28.32 34.63
N GLN A 39 -11.37 -27.59 33.55
CA GLN A 39 -10.42 -26.48 33.44
C GLN A 39 -11.00 -25.39 32.54
N LYS A 40 -10.81 -24.12 32.93
CA LYS A 40 -11.25 -23.00 32.09
C LYS A 40 -10.50 -22.99 30.74
N THR A 41 -11.21 -22.60 29.69
CA THR A 41 -10.73 -22.62 28.30
C THR A 41 -9.89 -21.39 27.98
N ILE A 42 -8.83 -21.55 27.18
CA ILE A 42 -8.12 -20.45 26.52
C ILE A 42 -8.62 -20.38 25.07
N VAL A 43 -9.05 -19.19 24.64
CA VAL A 43 -9.56 -18.97 23.29
C VAL A 43 -8.59 -18.07 22.52
N LEU A 44 -8.02 -18.60 21.43
CA LEU A 44 -7.15 -17.88 20.52
C LEU A 44 -7.89 -17.69 19.20
N ILE A 45 -8.13 -16.44 18.80
CA ILE A 45 -8.86 -16.09 17.59
C ILE A 45 -7.91 -15.32 16.69
N ASP A 46 -7.51 -15.97 15.60
CA ASP A 46 -6.68 -15.33 14.58
C ASP A 46 -7.53 -14.67 13.50
N GLU A 47 -6.99 -13.59 12.94
CA GLU A 47 -7.60 -12.78 11.87
C GLU A 47 -9.10 -12.49 12.08
N TYR A 48 -9.47 -12.05 13.28
CA TYR A 48 -10.88 -11.85 13.64
C TYR A 48 -11.59 -10.82 12.73
N ASP A 49 -10.83 -9.94 12.08
CA ASP A 49 -11.32 -8.89 11.19
C ASP A 49 -11.49 -9.34 9.72
N THR A 50 -10.94 -10.47 9.30
CA THR A 50 -11.07 -11.00 7.93
C THR A 50 -12.54 -11.17 7.48
N PRO A 51 -13.45 -11.76 8.26
CA PRO A 51 -14.87 -11.86 7.89
C PRO A 51 -15.51 -10.47 7.69
N ILE A 52 -15.09 -9.49 8.48
CA ILE A 52 -15.61 -8.12 8.46
C ILE A 52 -15.12 -7.40 7.20
N GLN A 53 -13.84 -7.57 6.86
CA GLN A 53 -13.26 -7.08 5.60
C GLN A 53 -14.00 -7.65 4.38
N ASN A 54 -14.22 -8.97 4.35
CA ASN A 54 -14.95 -9.63 3.27
C ASN A 54 -16.40 -9.18 3.17
N GLY A 55 -17.09 -8.98 4.30
CA GLY A 55 -18.45 -8.44 4.30
C GLY A 55 -18.53 -6.99 3.82
N TYR A 56 -17.52 -6.18 4.10
CA TYR A 56 -17.41 -4.84 3.51
C TYR A 56 -17.25 -4.90 1.99
N LEU A 57 -16.30 -5.68 1.48
CA LEU A 57 -16.05 -5.82 0.03
C LEU A 57 -17.26 -6.41 -0.71
N SER A 58 -18.00 -7.30 -0.06
CA SER A 58 -19.15 -8.00 -0.64
C SER A 58 -20.51 -7.31 -0.38
N GLY A 59 -20.53 -6.17 0.33
CA GLY A 59 -21.75 -5.38 0.55
C GLY A 59 -22.68 -5.84 1.68
N TYR A 60 -22.27 -6.74 2.58
CA TYR A 60 -23.04 -7.22 3.74
C TYR A 60 -22.38 -6.86 5.10
N TYR A 61 -21.71 -5.70 5.14
CA TYR A 61 -20.96 -5.24 6.32
C TYR A 61 -21.81 -5.19 7.60
N LYS A 62 -23.08 -4.75 7.51
CA LYS A 62 -23.95 -4.58 8.69
C LYS A 62 -24.34 -5.93 9.32
N GLU A 63 -24.58 -6.92 8.48
CA GLU A 63 -24.97 -8.26 8.89
C GLU A 63 -23.80 -8.98 9.56
N ILE A 64 -22.60 -8.92 8.96
CA ILE A 64 -21.43 -9.59 9.52
C ILE A 64 -20.96 -8.92 10.81
N ILE A 65 -21.05 -7.60 10.92
CA ILE A 65 -20.59 -6.89 12.11
C ILE A 65 -21.47 -7.18 13.32
N GLU A 66 -22.79 -7.31 13.10
CA GLU A 66 -23.73 -7.71 14.14
C GLU A 66 -23.48 -9.15 14.61
N PHE A 67 -23.30 -10.07 13.67
CA PHE A 67 -22.94 -11.46 13.97
C PHE A 67 -21.64 -11.52 14.79
N MET A 68 -20.57 -10.88 14.32
CA MET A 68 -19.26 -10.89 14.97
C MET A 68 -19.30 -10.22 16.35
N ARG A 69 -20.11 -9.16 16.54
CA ARG A 69 -20.34 -8.57 17.86
C ARG A 69 -20.86 -9.62 18.82
N ASN A 70 -21.93 -10.32 18.47
CA ASN A 70 -22.59 -11.27 19.37
C ASN A 70 -21.69 -12.50 19.61
N PHE A 71 -21.07 -13.01 18.54
CA PHE A 71 -20.13 -14.13 18.57
C PHE A 71 -18.94 -13.90 19.50
N LEU A 72 -18.25 -12.77 19.34
CA LEU A 72 -17.09 -12.44 20.17
C LEU A 72 -17.51 -12.04 21.58
N SER A 73 -18.57 -11.23 21.74
CA SER A 73 -19.02 -10.78 23.06
C SER A 73 -19.46 -11.96 23.93
N GLY A 74 -20.22 -12.91 23.38
CA GLY A 74 -20.66 -14.09 24.10
C GLY A 74 -19.49 -14.96 24.57
N ALA A 75 -18.45 -15.09 23.75
CA ALA A 75 -17.29 -15.91 24.08
C ALA A 75 -16.31 -15.24 25.05
N LEU A 76 -16.13 -13.91 24.96
CA LEU A 76 -15.01 -13.20 25.58
C LEU A 76 -15.42 -12.28 26.74
N LYS A 77 -16.71 -11.98 26.89
CA LYS A 77 -17.24 -11.17 27.98
C LYS A 77 -18.19 -11.98 28.83
N ASP A 78 -18.03 -11.86 30.16
CA ASP A 78 -18.88 -12.52 31.16
C ASP A 78 -18.99 -14.05 30.95
N ASN A 79 -17.97 -14.65 30.32
CA ASN A 79 -17.88 -16.09 30.10
C ASN A 79 -17.12 -16.74 31.27
N GLU A 80 -17.86 -17.35 32.20
CA GLU A 80 -17.31 -18.00 33.39
C GLU A 80 -16.34 -19.16 33.06
N TYR A 81 -16.50 -19.77 31.89
CA TYR A 81 -15.69 -20.88 31.38
C TYR A 81 -14.38 -20.41 30.73
N LEU A 82 -14.18 -19.10 30.54
CA LEU A 82 -13.00 -18.53 29.90
C LEU A 82 -11.91 -18.24 30.94
N GLN A 83 -10.69 -18.69 30.67
CA GLN A 83 -9.49 -18.30 31.40
C GLN A 83 -8.83 -17.07 30.79
N LYS A 84 -8.64 -17.08 29.46
CA LYS A 84 -8.00 -16.00 28.70
C LYS A 84 -8.45 -16.04 27.25
N GLY A 85 -8.70 -14.87 26.67
CA GLY A 85 -8.92 -14.67 25.24
C GLY A 85 -7.76 -13.91 24.63
N VAL A 86 -7.35 -14.28 23.42
CA VAL A 86 -6.41 -13.51 22.59
C VAL A 86 -7.01 -13.37 21.21
N LEU A 87 -6.99 -12.15 20.68
CA LEU A 87 -7.45 -11.84 19.34
C LEU A 87 -6.30 -11.20 18.58
N THR A 88 -6.10 -11.64 17.34
CA THR A 88 -5.15 -11.04 16.39
C THR A 88 -5.91 -10.62 15.13
N GLY A 89 -5.54 -9.48 14.58
CA GLY A 89 -6.17 -8.88 13.40
C GLY A 89 -5.43 -7.62 12.98
N ILE A 90 -5.72 -7.14 11.77
CA ILE A 90 -5.03 -5.99 11.18
C ILE A 90 -5.69 -4.69 11.63
N LEU A 91 -7.01 -4.61 11.46
CA LEU A 91 -7.79 -3.43 11.74
C LEU A 91 -8.48 -3.53 13.09
N ARG A 92 -8.61 -2.37 13.75
CA ARG A 92 -9.39 -2.28 14.97
C ARG A 92 -10.85 -2.02 14.63
N VAL A 93 -11.74 -2.87 15.11
CA VAL A 93 -13.18 -2.62 14.98
C VAL A 93 -13.71 -1.78 16.16
N ALA A 94 -13.15 -0.59 16.40
CA ALA A 94 -13.51 0.22 17.58
C ALA A 94 -14.15 1.57 17.26
N LYS A 95 -15.47 1.65 17.45
CA LYS A 95 -16.12 2.60 18.38
C LYS A 95 -17.64 2.45 18.45
N GLU A 96 -18.28 1.73 17.53
CA GLU A 96 -19.75 1.64 17.53
C GLU A 96 -20.35 0.23 17.29
N SER A 97 -19.58 -0.77 16.87
CA SER A 97 -20.16 -2.05 16.41
C SER A 97 -19.81 -3.30 17.24
N ILE A 98 -18.55 -3.64 17.48
CA ILE A 98 -18.18 -4.89 18.22
C ILE A 98 -17.78 -4.60 19.68
N PHE A 99 -16.87 -3.63 19.89
CA PHE A 99 -16.30 -3.37 21.22
C PHE A 99 -17.20 -2.55 22.17
N SER A 100 -18.36 -2.06 21.71
CA SER A 100 -19.42 -1.61 22.63
C SER A 100 -19.93 -2.77 23.50
N GLY A 101 -19.95 -3.98 22.93
CA GLY A 101 -20.19 -5.23 23.64
C GLY A 101 -18.98 -5.68 24.46
N LEU A 102 -17.76 -5.48 23.96
CA LEU A 102 -16.48 -5.95 24.51
C LEU A 102 -15.56 -4.82 24.99
N ASN A 103 -15.87 -4.23 26.14
CA ASN A 103 -15.15 -3.08 26.70
C ASN A 103 -14.00 -3.44 27.68
N ASN A 104 -13.61 -4.71 27.74
CA ASN A 104 -12.64 -5.27 28.69
C ASN A 104 -11.31 -5.71 28.04
N LEU A 105 -11.05 -5.32 26.79
CA LEU A 105 -9.86 -5.72 26.05
C LEU A 105 -8.68 -4.78 26.28
N GLU A 106 -7.52 -5.36 26.57
CA GLU A 106 -6.24 -4.68 26.46
C GLU A 106 -5.77 -4.74 25.01
N VAL A 107 -5.41 -3.59 24.44
CA VAL A 107 -5.00 -3.47 23.04
C VAL A 107 -3.48 -3.27 22.99
N CYS A 108 -2.81 -4.10 22.21
CA CYS A 108 -1.38 -3.98 21.93
C CYS A 108 -1.18 -3.84 20.42
N THR A 109 -0.77 -2.65 19.97
CA THR A 109 -0.46 -2.36 18.56
C THR A 109 1.04 -2.48 18.31
N ILE A 110 1.44 -2.38 17.03
CA ILE A 110 2.86 -2.37 16.62
C ILE A 110 3.63 -1.16 17.19
N LEU A 111 2.94 -0.15 17.71
CA LEU A 111 3.54 1.01 18.37
C LEU A 111 3.87 0.74 19.85
N ASN A 112 3.46 -0.42 20.39
CA ASN A 112 3.73 -0.81 21.77
C ASN A 112 4.94 -1.76 21.89
N ASN A 113 5.75 -1.59 22.93
CA ASN A 113 6.94 -2.42 23.16
C ASN A 113 6.62 -3.84 23.67
N TYR A 114 5.44 -4.08 24.24
CA TYR A 114 5.17 -5.30 25.03
C TYR A 114 5.33 -6.62 24.25
N TYR A 115 4.96 -6.63 22.96
CA TYR A 115 5.10 -7.80 22.07
C TYR A 115 6.03 -7.52 20.88
N SER A 116 6.87 -6.50 20.99
CA SER A 116 7.71 -6.00 19.89
C SER A 116 8.66 -7.03 19.28
N ASP A 117 9.06 -8.05 20.06
CA ASP A 117 9.97 -9.12 19.68
C ASP A 117 9.29 -10.48 19.52
N LYS A 118 7.94 -10.53 19.53
CA LYS A 118 7.17 -11.80 19.53
C LYS A 118 6.56 -12.18 18.18
N PHE A 119 6.52 -11.24 17.24
CA PHE A 119 5.90 -11.43 15.93
C PHE A 119 6.91 -11.07 14.85
N GLY A 120 7.36 -12.08 14.08
CA GLY A 120 8.37 -11.89 13.04
C GLY A 120 9.69 -12.58 13.37
N PHE A 121 10.75 -12.23 12.63
CA PHE A 121 12.12 -12.64 12.96
C PHE A 121 13.00 -11.44 13.28
N LEU A 122 13.87 -11.58 14.27
CA LEU A 122 14.98 -10.66 14.53
C LEU A 122 16.15 -10.93 13.60
N GLU A 123 17.04 -9.94 13.41
CA GLU A 123 18.20 -10.07 12.50
C GLU A 123 19.07 -11.29 12.82
N GLY A 124 19.31 -11.56 14.10
CA GLY A 124 20.08 -12.74 14.54
C GLY A 124 19.39 -14.07 14.23
N GLU A 125 18.06 -14.14 14.32
CA GLU A 125 17.30 -15.34 13.97
C GLU A 125 17.34 -15.59 12.45
N VAL A 126 17.24 -14.52 11.64
CA VAL A 126 17.38 -14.61 10.18
C VAL A 126 18.77 -15.12 9.80
N GLU A 127 19.83 -14.59 10.42
CA GLU A 127 21.19 -15.10 10.21
C GLU A 127 21.33 -16.57 10.56
N GLU A 128 20.74 -17.01 11.68
CA GLU A 128 20.80 -18.41 12.11
C GLU A 128 20.07 -19.32 11.11
N ILE A 129 18.89 -18.92 10.64
CA ILE A 129 18.14 -19.66 9.60
C ILE A 129 18.98 -19.79 8.32
N LEU A 130 19.57 -18.70 7.84
CA LEU A 130 20.34 -18.72 6.59
C LEU A 130 21.60 -19.61 6.72
N LYS A 131 22.31 -19.53 7.87
CA LYS A 131 23.45 -20.40 8.18
C LYS A 131 23.04 -21.86 8.27
N HIS A 132 21.90 -22.17 8.91
CA HIS A 132 21.40 -23.54 9.05
C HIS A 132 21.18 -24.23 7.70
N TYR A 133 20.68 -23.48 6.71
CA TYR A 133 20.45 -23.99 5.36
C TYR A 133 21.67 -23.87 4.43
N ASN A 134 22.84 -23.46 4.93
CA ASN A 134 24.06 -23.23 4.16
C ASN A 134 23.87 -22.30 2.93
N ILE A 135 22.99 -21.31 3.07
CA ILE A 135 22.78 -20.30 2.03
C ILE A 135 23.90 -19.28 2.16
N GLU A 136 24.55 -18.93 1.04
CA GLU A 136 25.46 -17.79 1.00
C GLU A 136 24.61 -16.51 0.89
N PHE A 137 24.84 -15.54 1.77
CA PHE A 137 24.01 -14.34 1.86
C PHE A 137 24.83 -13.08 2.12
N GLU A 138 24.33 -11.97 1.58
CA GLU A 138 24.71 -10.62 2.00
C GLU A 138 23.58 -10.05 2.86
N MET A 139 23.82 -9.90 4.17
CA MET A 139 22.78 -9.39 5.08
C MET A 139 22.24 -8.03 4.68
N ASP A 140 23.05 -7.20 4.01
CA ASP A 140 22.60 -5.90 3.49
C ASP A 140 21.51 -6.05 2.42
N GLU A 141 21.60 -7.04 1.54
CA GLU A 141 20.58 -7.32 0.53
C GLU A 141 19.34 -7.96 1.16
N VAL A 142 19.51 -8.91 2.08
CA VAL A 142 18.40 -9.48 2.86
C VAL A 142 17.66 -8.37 3.62
N ARG A 143 18.41 -7.40 4.16
CA ARG A 143 17.85 -6.24 4.87
C ARG A 143 17.04 -5.33 3.95
N LYS A 144 17.56 -5.02 2.76
CA LYS A 144 16.85 -4.17 1.77
C LYS A 144 15.54 -4.79 1.31
N TRP A 145 15.51 -6.12 1.15
CA TRP A 145 14.34 -6.83 0.64
C TRP A 145 13.31 -7.16 1.72
N TYR A 146 13.73 -7.69 2.87
CA TYR A 146 12.82 -8.39 3.78
C TYR A 146 12.74 -7.82 5.20
N ASN A 147 13.60 -6.86 5.55
CA ASN A 147 13.58 -6.18 6.85
C ASN A 147 12.68 -4.92 6.81
N GLY A 148 12.59 -4.22 7.93
CA GLY A 148 12.21 -2.82 7.98
C GLY A 148 11.06 -2.55 8.91
N TYR A 149 10.31 -3.56 9.35
CA TYR A 149 9.17 -3.35 10.23
C TYR A 149 9.65 -2.95 11.61
N ILE A 150 9.24 -1.78 12.10
CA ILE A 150 9.64 -1.29 13.43
C ILE A 150 8.47 -1.53 14.36
N PHE A 151 8.62 -2.50 15.26
CA PHE A 151 7.65 -2.83 16.29
C PHE A 151 8.24 -2.31 17.60
N GLY A 152 7.69 -1.24 18.15
CA GLY A 152 8.31 -0.56 19.27
C GLY A 152 9.76 -0.18 18.98
N GLU A 153 10.70 -0.77 19.72
CA GLU A 153 12.16 -0.55 19.56
C GLU A 153 12.87 -1.61 18.69
N ASN A 154 12.16 -2.66 18.27
CA ASN A 154 12.74 -3.78 17.53
C ASN A 154 12.51 -3.63 16.03
N VAL A 155 13.52 -4.00 15.23
CA VAL A 155 13.38 -4.13 13.78
C VAL A 155 13.16 -5.59 13.44
N ILE A 156 12.08 -5.83 12.71
CA ILE A 156 11.50 -7.14 12.45
C ILE A 156 11.50 -7.44 10.95
N TYR A 157 11.86 -8.68 10.62
CA TYR A 157 11.75 -9.26 9.30
C TYR A 157 10.41 -9.99 9.12
N ASN A 158 9.85 -9.91 7.92
CA ASN A 158 8.63 -10.64 7.57
C ASN A 158 8.93 -12.16 7.48
N PRO A 159 8.27 -13.02 8.28
CA PRO A 159 8.54 -14.45 8.27
C PRO A 159 8.26 -15.12 6.94
N TRP A 160 7.15 -14.76 6.29
CA TRP A 160 6.75 -15.34 5.01
C TRP A 160 7.79 -15.06 3.93
N SER A 161 8.28 -13.82 3.85
CA SER A 161 9.30 -13.43 2.89
C SER A 161 10.62 -14.15 3.14
N ILE A 162 11.08 -14.24 4.39
CA ILE A 162 12.31 -14.96 4.74
C ILE A 162 12.19 -16.47 4.43
N LEU A 163 11.08 -17.12 4.82
CA LEU A 163 10.88 -18.54 4.56
C LEU A 163 10.83 -18.84 3.06
N ASN A 164 10.20 -17.98 2.26
CA ASN A 164 10.17 -18.15 0.80
C ASN A 164 11.51 -17.87 0.15
N TYR A 165 12.26 -16.88 0.64
CA TYR A 165 13.63 -16.63 0.19
C TYR A 165 14.51 -17.84 0.46
N VAL A 166 14.51 -18.38 1.68
CA VAL A 166 15.28 -19.58 2.04
C VAL A 166 14.93 -20.75 1.12
N LYS A 167 13.62 -21.00 0.92
CA LYS A 167 13.11 -22.07 0.06
C LYS A 167 13.51 -21.92 -1.41
N ASN A 168 13.64 -20.68 -1.91
CA ASN A 168 13.86 -20.39 -3.33
C ASN A 168 15.15 -19.60 -3.58
N HIS A 169 16.16 -19.69 -2.71
CA HIS A 169 17.33 -18.80 -2.70
C HIS A 169 18.10 -18.81 -4.04
N GLU A 170 18.12 -19.93 -4.76
CA GLU A 170 18.70 -20.06 -6.10
C GLU A 170 18.09 -19.10 -7.13
N LYS A 171 16.85 -18.67 -6.92
CA LYS A 171 16.15 -17.71 -7.79
C LYS A 171 16.43 -16.25 -7.46
N GLY A 172 17.27 -16.00 -6.45
CA GLY A 172 17.61 -14.68 -5.94
C GLY A 172 16.49 -14.02 -5.13
N PHE A 173 16.70 -12.73 -4.86
CA PHE A 173 15.72 -11.89 -4.18
C PHE A 173 14.50 -11.61 -5.07
N ARG A 174 13.31 -11.74 -4.48
CA ARG A 174 12.02 -11.57 -5.15
C ARG A 174 10.96 -11.06 -4.18
N PRO A 175 9.90 -10.44 -4.71
CA PRO A 175 8.74 -10.11 -3.91
C PRO A 175 7.91 -11.39 -3.64
N TYR A 176 7.81 -11.77 -2.37
CA TYR A 176 7.05 -12.90 -1.86
C TYR A 176 5.77 -12.46 -1.15
N TRP A 177 5.76 -11.24 -0.63
CA TRP A 177 4.57 -10.60 -0.05
C TRP A 177 3.69 -9.96 -1.14
N VAL A 178 3.26 -10.77 -2.12
CA VAL A 178 2.38 -10.35 -3.22
C VAL A 178 1.20 -11.32 -3.26
N ASN A 179 -0.03 -10.80 -3.22
CA ASN A 179 -1.32 -11.52 -3.26
C ASN A 179 -1.99 -11.89 -1.91
N THR A 180 -2.08 -10.94 -0.97
CA THR A 180 -3.01 -11.07 0.18
C THR A 180 -4.34 -10.38 -0.13
N SER A 181 -5.44 -10.81 0.52
CA SER A 181 -6.77 -10.19 0.41
C SER A 181 -6.77 -8.69 0.76
N SER A 182 -5.85 -8.26 1.63
CA SER A 182 -5.63 -6.85 1.97
C SER A 182 -5.19 -5.99 0.77
N ASN A 183 -4.56 -6.58 -0.25
CA ASN A 183 -4.11 -5.86 -1.43
C ASN A 183 -5.27 -5.25 -2.22
N ASP A 184 -6.42 -5.93 -2.30
CA ASP A 184 -7.57 -5.42 -3.05
C ASP A 184 -8.21 -4.23 -2.34
N LEU A 185 -8.25 -4.25 -1.00
CA LEU A 185 -8.70 -3.12 -0.20
C LEU A 185 -7.75 -1.93 -0.35
N VAL A 186 -6.43 -2.16 -0.29
CA VAL A 186 -5.42 -1.10 -0.50
C VAL A 186 -5.52 -0.49 -1.90
N LYS A 187 -5.63 -1.33 -2.93
CA LYS A 187 -5.85 -0.89 -4.33
C LYS A 187 -7.07 0.01 -4.42
N GLY A 188 -8.20 -0.43 -3.87
CA GLY A 188 -9.45 0.33 -3.89
C GLY A 188 -9.37 1.66 -3.13
N VAL A 189 -8.73 1.67 -1.96
CA VAL A 189 -8.56 2.88 -1.13
C VAL A 189 -7.66 3.89 -1.84
N LEU A 190 -6.50 3.46 -2.34
CA LEU A 190 -5.56 4.34 -3.04
C LEU A 190 -6.11 4.85 -4.38
N ALA A 191 -6.86 4.01 -5.12
CA ALA A 191 -7.49 4.41 -6.37
C ALA A 191 -8.53 5.54 -6.17
N LYS A 192 -9.33 5.45 -5.10
CA LYS A 192 -10.36 6.45 -4.75
C LYS A 192 -9.80 7.67 -4.02
N SER A 193 -8.52 7.64 -3.63
CA SER A 193 -7.90 8.69 -2.84
C SER A 193 -7.68 9.97 -3.65
N GLY A 194 -7.87 11.12 -2.99
CA GLY A 194 -7.68 12.43 -3.62
C GLY A 194 -6.21 12.80 -3.90
N GLU A 195 -6.00 13.89 -4.64
CA GLU A 195 -4.70 14.41 -5.08
C GLU A 195 -3.61 14.40 -3.99
N LYS A 196 -3.95 14.86 -2.78
CA LYS A 196 -2.99 14.94 -1.66
C LYS A 196 -2.34 13.59 -1.34
N ILE A 197 -3.12 12.52 -1.32
CA ILE A 197 -2.63 11.17 -1.00
C ILE A 197 -1.74 10.66 -2.13
N LYS A 198 -2.09 10.95 -3.40
CA LYS A 198 -1.30 10.54 -4.57
C LYS A 198 0.09 11.20 -4.58
N ILE A 199 0.18 12.49 -4.23
CA ILE A 199 1.45 13.21 -4.08
C ILE A 199 2.29 12.61 -2.94
N GLU A 200 1.66 12.31 -1.81
CA GLU A 200 2.35 11.73 -0.65
C GLU A 200 2.82 10.29 -0.93
N LEU A 201 2.06 9.51 -1.71
CA LEU A 201 2.45 8.20 -2.19
C LEU A 201 3.66 8.28 -3.14
N GLU A 202 3.70 9.28 -4.02
CA GLU A 202 4.85 9.53 -4.88
C GLU A 202 6.12 9.85 -4.07
N ASP A 203 6.00 10.68 -3.03
CA ASP A 203 7.12 10.98 -2.13
C ASP A 203 7.62 9.70 -1.42
N LEU A 204 6.71 8.84 -0.97
CA LEU A 204 7.04 7.54 -0.35
C LEU A 204 7.79 6.61 -1.31
N ILE A 205 7.34 6.46 -2.56
CA ILE A 205 7.97 5.59 -3.57
C ILE A 205 9.38 6.06 -3.91
N LYS A 206 9.61 7.38 -3.90
CA LYS A 206 10.96 7.98 -4.05
C LYS A 206 11.86 7.79 -2.82
N GLY A 207 11.38 7.09 -1.80
CA GLY A 207 12.13 6.82 -0.57
C GLY A 207 12.12 7.97 0.44
N LYS A 208 11.25 8.97 0.27
CA LYS A 208 11.06 10.04 1.25
C LYS A 208 10.11 9.60 2.36
N ASP A 209 10.14 10.37 3.45
CA ASP A 209 9.26 10.14 4.60
C ASP A 209 8.10 11.13 4.56
N ILE A 210 6.92 10.69 5.00
CA ILE A 210 5.75 11.58 5.19
C ILE A 210 5.41 11.69 6.67
N VAL A 211 4.98 12.86 7.12
CA VAL A 211 4.62 13.09 8.53
C VAL A 211 3.10 13.06 8.68
N LYS A 212 2.59 12.13 9.50
CA LYS A 212 1.15 11.89 9.69
C LYS A 212 0.77 11.67 11.14
N THR A 213 -0.49 11.94 11.46
CA THR A 213 -1.08 11.52 12.73
C THR A 213 -1.67 10.13 12.57
N ILE A 214 -1.38 9.23 13.50
CA ILE A 214 -1.91 7.86 13.45
C ILE A 214 -3.15 7.75 14.31
N ASN A 215 -4.20 7.18 13.71
CA ASN A 215 -5.44 6.83 14.38
C ASN A 215 -5.46 5.32 14.65
N GLU A 216 -5.16 4.92 15.89
CA GLU A 216 -5.19 3.51 16.32
C GLU A 216 -6.62 2.95 16.47
N ASP A 217 -7.64 3.81 16.39
CA ASP A 217 -9.08 3.46 16.45
C ASP A 217 -9.72 3.29 15.06
N ILE A 218 -8.94 3.17 13.98
CA ILE A 218 -9.50 3.18 12.62
C ILE A 218 -10.39 1.97 12.32
N VAL A 219 -11.62 2.24 11.86
CA VAL A 219 -12.58 1.23 11.40
C VAL A 219 -12.64 1.15 9.88
N ILE A 220 -12.91 -0.04 9.36
CA ILE A 220 -12.86 -0.32 7.91
C ILE A 220 -13.79 0.59 7.08
N HIS A 221 -14.98 0.89 7.61
CA HIS A 221 -15.99 1.71 6.95
C HIS A 221 -15.57 3.19 6.82
N ASP A 222 -14.57 3.65 7.59
CA ASP A 222 -14.15 5.04 7.61
C ASP A 222 -12.76 5.25 6.97
N ILE A 223 -12.16 4.20 6.38
CA ILE A 223 -10.82 4.26 5.78
C ILE A 223 -10.75 5.37 4.71
N ASP A 224 -11.77 5.48 3.86
CA ASP A 224 -11.83 6.42 2.74
C ASP A 224 -12.32 7.82 3.13
N LYS A 225 -12.73 8.04 4.39
CA LYS A 225 -13.30 9.31 4.86
C LYS A 225 -12.26 10.36 5.27
N GLY A 226 -10.96 10.06 5.18
CA GLY A 226 -9.91 11.04 5.48
C GLY A 226 -8.50 10.53 5.24
N SER A 227 -7.58 11.45 4.92
CA SER A 227 -6.18 11.08 4.60
C SER A 227 -5.47 10.37 5.75
N GLU A 228 -5.69 10.81 6.99
CA GLU A 228 -5.06 10.19 8.16
C GLU A 228 -5.52 8.74 8.38
N ASN A 229 -6.77 8.42 8.00
CA ASN A 229 -7.29 7.07 8.08
C ASN A 229 -6.60 6.16 7.03
N VAL A 230 -6.45 6.64 5.79
CA VAL A 230 -5.71 5.88 4.76
C VAL A 230 -4.29 5.56 5.23
N TRP A 231 -3.55 6.53 5.78
CA TRP A 231 -2.19 6.31 6.24
C TRP A 231 -2.10 5.41 7.46
N SER A 232 -3.06 5.50 8.39
CA SER A 232 -3.14 4.60 9.55
C SER A 232 -3.43 3.16 9.11
N PHE A 233 -4.34 2.96 8.15
CA PHE A 233 -4.63 1.65 7.57
C PHE A 233 -3.41 1.03 6.90
N LEU A 234 -2.70 1.80 6.07
CA LEU A 234 -1.49 1.33 5.39
C LEU A 234 -0.38 0.96 6.38
N LEU A 235 -0.24 1.70 7.48
CA LEU A 235 0.70 1.38 8.55
C LEU A 235 0.34 0.06 9.24
N PHE A 236 -0.88 -0.10 9.76
CA PHE A 236 -1.27 -1.32 10.47
C PHE A 236 -1.32 -2.57 9.58
N SER A 237 -1.53 -2.37 8.28
CA SER A 237 -1.51 -3.47 7.30
C SER A 237 -0.11 -3.82 6.79
N GLY A 238 0.95 -3.18 7.30
CA GLY A 238 2.34 -3.51 6.97
C GLY A 238 2.84 -2.93 5.65
N TYR A 239 2.18 -1.91 5.10
CA TYR A 239 2.67 -1.20 3.91
C TYR A 239 3.56 -0.01 4.25
N LEU A 240 3.56 0.41 5.51
CA LEU A 240 4.41 1.48 6.03
C LEU A 240 5.06 1.07 7.35
N LYS A 241 6.13 1.76 7.70
CA LYS A 241 6.78 1.69 9.02
C LYS A 241 6.90 3.06 9.66
N VAL A 242 6.95 3.10 10.98
CA VAL A 242 7.25 4.32 11.74
C VAL A 242 8.75 4.41 11.98
N VAL A 243 9.40 5.41 11.39
CA VAL A 243 10.85 5.64 11.55
C VAL A 243 11.14 6.55 12.75
N LYS A 244 10.18 7.43 13.08
CA LYS A 244 10.29 8.36 14.19
C LYS A 244 8.91 8.75 14.70
N GLU A 245 8.79 8.89 16.00
CA GLU A 245 7.60 9.42 16.67
C GLU A 245 7.90 10.75 17.36
N GLU A 246 6.95 11.68 17.27
CA GLU A 246 7.00 12.96 17.97
C GLU A 246 5.64 13.28 18.60
N PHE A 247 5.61 13.41 19.92
CA PHE A 247 4.42 13.86 20.63
C PHE A 247 4.37 15.39 20.67
N LYS A 248 3.37 16.00 20.03
CA LYS A 248 3.17 17.45 20.01
C LYS A 248 1.70 17.79 20.25
N ARG A 249 1.45 18.68 21.21
CA ARG A 249 0.10 19.23 21.52
C ARG A 249 -0.98 18.16 21.70
N GLY A 250 -0.65 17.07 22.39
CA GLY A 250 -1.62 15.99 22.65
C GLY A 250 -1.82 15.00 21.49
N ARG A 251 -0.99 15.06 20.44
CA ARG A 251 -1.07 14.17 19.27
C ARG A 251 0.29 13.53 19.00
N VAL A 252 0.25 12.26 18.58
CA VAL A 252 1.41 11.54 18.08
C VAL A 252 1.53 11.80 16.59
N TYR A 253 2.71 12.28 16.17
CA TYR A 253 3.09 12.44 14.78
C TYR A 253 4.16 11.40 14.44
N CYS A 254 3.92 10.64 13.38
CA CYS A 254 4.81 9.59 12.92
C CYS A 254 5.42 9.96 11.57
N ASN A 255 6.73 9.79 11.45
CA ASN A 255 7.42 9.78 10.16
C ASN A 255 7.25 8.39 9.55
N LEU A 256 6.47 8.31 8.48
CA LEU A 256 6.14 7.08 7.78
C LEU A 256 7.03 6.88 6.57
N LYS A 257 7.48 5.64 6.36
CA LYS A 257 8.29 5.23 5.21
C LYS A 257 7.82 3.88 4.69
N ILE A 258 8.08 3.59 3.41
CA ILE A 258 7.96 2.23 2.87
C ILE A 258 9.01 1.33 3.56
N PRO A 259 8.64 0.13 4.03
CA PRO A 259 9.52 -0.68 4.86
C PRO A 259 10.73 -1.25 4.10
N ASN A 260 10.51 -1.76 2.89
CA ASN A 260 11.50 -2.48 2.08
C ASN A 260 11.14 -2.50 0.58
N LEU A 261 11.98 -3.16 -0.21
CA LEU A 261 11.81 -3.29 -1.66
C LEU A 261 10.58 -4.12 -2.06
N GLU A 262 10.14 -5.11 -1.27
CA GLU A 262 8.93 -5.88 -1.59
C GLU A 262 7.69 -4.97 -1.61
N VAL A 263 7.54 -4.14 -0.58
CA VAL A 263 6.40 -3.23 -0.48
C VAL A 263 6.52 -2.10 -1.50
N ASN A 264 7.74 -1.64 -1.82
CA ASN A 264 7.94 -0.67 -2.90
C ASN A 264 7.45 -1.24 -4.25
N TYR A 265 7.88 -2.45 -4.60
CA TYR A 265 7.42 -3.16 -5.81
C TYR A 265 5.90 -3.34 -5.82
N LEU A 266 5.28 -3.66 -4.68
CA LEU A 266 3.83 -3.77 -4.60
C LEU A 266 3.12 -2.43 -4.88
N TYR A 267 3.64 -1.31 -4.40
CA TYR A 267 3.10 0.01 -4.75
C TYR A 267 3.26 0.32 -6.25
N GLU A 268 4.39 -0.05 -6.85
CA GLU A 268 4.59 0.05 -8.30
C GLU A 268 3.53 -0.77 -9.04
N GLU A 269 3.32 -2.04 -8.68
CA GLU A 269 2.28 -2.90 -9.27
C GLU A 269 0.86 -2.35 -9.09
N ILE A 270 0.53 -1.78 -7.93
CA ILE A 270 -0.77 -1.13 -7.70
C ILE A 270 -0.97 0.04 -8.66
N ILE A 271 0.03 0.91 -8.76
CA ILE A 271 0.01 2.07 -9.65
C ILE A 271 -0.12 1.59 -11.09
N MET A 272 0.68 0.60 -11.50
CA MET A 272 0.62 -0.06 -12.80
C MET A 272 -0.76 -0.64 -13.11
N SER A 273 -1.41 -1.26 -12.12
CA SER A 273 -2.73 -1.85 -12.30
C SER A 273 -3.81 -0.83 -12.64
N TRP A 274 -3.74 0.40 -12.08
CA TRP A 274 -4.67 1.48 -12.42
C TRP A 274 -4.64 1.85 -13.90
N PHE A 275 -3.49 1.66 -14.56
CA PHE A 275 -3.34 1.89 -15.99
C PHE A 275 -3.79 0.67 -16.81
N SER A 276 -3.53 -0.55 -16.35
CA SER A 276 -3.97 -1.78 -17.03
C SER A 276 -5.49 -1.95 -17.07
N GLU A 277 -6.19 -1.49 -16.02
CA GLU A 277 -7.64 -1.56 -15.95
C GLU A 277 -8.29 -0.47 -16.82
N SER A 278 -7.58 0.62 -17.10
CA SER A 278 -8.07 1.70 -17.97
C SER A 278 -7.80 1.44 -19.46
N ILE A 279 -6.76 0.65 -19.81
CA ILE A 279 -6.39 0.28 -21.19
C ILE A 279 -5.68 -1.09 -21.24
N ASN A 280 -5.90 -1.89 -22.30
CA ASN A 280 -5.19 -3.15 -22.58
C ASN A 280 -3.65 -3.04 -22.37
N ASN A 281 -3.06 -3.96 -21.57
CA ASN A 281 -1.62 -4.05 -21.27
C ASN A 281 -0.71 -3.92 -22.50
N ASP A 282 -1.11 -4.47 -23.64
CA ASP A 282 -0.33 -4.37 -24.88
C ASP A 282 -0.06 -2.90 -25.30
N LYS A 283 -1.02 -2.00 -25.09
CA LYS A 283 -0.85 -0.58 -25.42
C LYS A 283 0.07 0.13 -24.45
N PHE A 284 0.08 -0.27 -23.18
CA PHE A 284 1.00 0.28 -22.19
C PHE A 284 2.45 -0.02 -22.56
N ASP A 285 2.74 -1.29 -22.90
CA ASP A 285 4.07 -1.70 -23.37
C ASP A 285 4.48 -0.98 -24.64
N VAL A 286 3.55 -0.81 -25.59
CA VAL A 286 3.80 -0.05 -26.82
C VAL A 286 4.09 1.41 -26.51
N MET A 287 3.38 2.04 -25.56
CA MET A 287 3.63 3.42 -25.14
C MET A 287 5.04 3.60 -24.59
N LEU A 288 5.45 2.76 -23.64
CA LEU A 288 6.79 2.82 -23.03
C LEU A 288 7.89 2.57 -24.07
N LYS A 289 7.71 1.54 -24.92
CA LYS A 289 8.65 1.26 -26.02
C LYS A 289 8.73 2.41 -27.01
N SER A 290 7.60 3.04 -27.34
CA SER A 290 7.57 4.20 -28.24
C SER A 290 8.35 5.37 -27.65
N LEU A 291 8.21 5.64 -26.36
CA LEU A 291 8.96 6.69 -25.67
C LEU A 291 10.47 6.46 -25.74
N ILE A 292 10.95 5.28 -25.32
CA ILE A 292 12.39 4.97 -25.25
C ILE A 292 13.05 4.79 -26.62
N ASN A 293 12.26 4.49 -27.66
CA ASN A 293 12.73 4.41 -29.05
C ASN A 293 12.59 5.74 -29.82
N GLY A 294 12.03 6.79 -29.19
CA GLY A 294 11.86 8.11 -29.82
C GLY A 294 10.66 8.24 -30.77
N ASP A 295 9.71 7.30 -30.77
CA ASP A 295 8.43 7.45 -31.49
C ASP A 295 7.43 8.27 -30.66
N ILE A 296 7.68 9.59 -30.60
CA ILE A 296 6.92 10.53 -29.78
C ILE A 296 5.48 10.69 -30.26
N LYS A 297 5.24 10.47 -31.56
CA LYS A 297 3.90 10.52 -32.13
C LYS A 297 3.03 9.37 -31.60
N THR A 298 3.55 8.15 -31.59
CA THR A 298 2.84 6.99 -31.03
C THR A 298 2.71 7.12 -29.51
N PHE A 299 3.78 7.52 -28.82
CA PHE A 299 3.75 7.79 -27.38
C PHE A 299 2.66 8.80 -27.02
N GLY A 300 2.63 9.98 -27.65
CA GLY A 300 1.66 11.03 -27.37
C GLY A 300 0.21 10.61 -27.65
N LYS A 301 -0.02 9.83 -28.72
CA LYS A 301 -1.34 9.28 -29.02
C LYS A 301 -1.82 8.34 -27.93
N ILE A 302 -0.98 7.39 -27.51
CA ILE A 302 -1.36 6.41 -26.49
C ILE A 302 -1.48 7.08 -25.12
N LEU A 303 -0.58 8.01 -24.76
CA LEU A 303 -0.68 8.80 -23.54
C LEU A 303 -2.01 9.57 -23.47
N LYS A 304 -2.45 10.18 -24.58
CA LYS A 304 -3.76 10.84 -24.66
C LYS A 304 -4.91 9.87 -24.38
N GLU A 305 -4.86 8.65 -24.95
CA GLU A 305 -5.85 7.60 -24.64
C GLU A 305 -5.83 7.24 -23.15
N PHE A 306 -4.64 7.06 -22.55
CA PHE A 306 -4.49 6.77 -21.12
C PHE A 306 -5.11 7.85 -20.25
N VAL A 307 -4.81 9.12 -20.52
CA VAL A 307 -5.38 10.25 -19.79
C VAL A 307 -6.90 10.27 -19.97
N LEU A 308 -7.43 10.12 -21.19
CA LEU A 308 -8.87 10.09 -21.44
C LEU A 308 -9.61 9.02 -20.63
N ASN A 309 -9.05 7.80 -20.54
CA ASN A 309 -9.69 6.64 -19.93
C ASN A 309 -9.43 6.52 -18.42
N SER A 310 -8.31 7.04 -17.91
CA SER A 310 -7.96 6.98 -16.49
C SER A 310 -8.62 8.09 -15.67
N ILE A 311 -9.32 9.04 -16.31
CA ILE A 311 -9.94 10.20 -15.66
C ILE A 311 -11.20 9.87 -14.85
N SER A 312 -11.76 8.66 -14.91
CA SER A 312 -12.76 8.25 -13.90
C SER A 312 -12.18 8.20 -12.48
N TYR A 313 -10.85 8.16 -12.33
CA TYR A 313 -10.12 8.16 -11.06
C TYR A 313 -9.67 9.56 -10.59
N PHE A 314 -9.95 10.63 -11.35
CA PHE A 314 -9.47 12.00 -11.10
C PHE A 314 -10.61 13.02 -11.28
N ASP A 315 -10.83 13.88 -10.29
CA ASP A 315 -11.93 14.84 -10.28
C ASP A 315 -11.54 16.12 -11.06
N THR A 316 -11.83 16.10 -12.35
CA THR A 316 -11.30 17.00 -13.41
C THR A 316 -11.39 18.52 -13.19
N ALA A 317 -12.23 19.02 -12.28
CA ALA A 317 -12.39 20.45 -12.07
C ALA A 317 -11.27 21.10 -11.23
N LYS A 318 -10.45 20.31 -10.52
CA LYS A 318 -9.46 20.82 -9.55
C LYS A 318 -8.03 20.30 -9.73
N GLU A 319 -7.78 19.40 -10.67
CA GLU A 319 -6.49 18.71 -10.77
C GLU A 319 -5.34 19.66 -11.08
N SER A 320 -4.29 19.67 -10.25
CA SER A 320 -3.09 20.45 -10.51
C SER A 320 -2.13 19.74 -11.47
N GLU A 321 -1.15 20.46 -12.01
CA GLU A 321 -0.03 19.88 -12.80
C GLU A 321 0.63 18.69 -12.08
N LYS A 322 0.65 18.72 -10.74
CA LYS A 322 1.23 17.66 -9.90
C LYS A 322 0.53 16.32 -10.05
N VAL A 323 -0.76 16.31 -10.38
CA VAL A 323 -1.50 15.06 -10.53
C VAL A 323 -1.15 14.39 -11.84
N TYR A 324 -1.03 15.16 -12.91
CA TYR A 324 -0.52 14.66 -14.18
C TYR A 324 0.94 14.23 -14.07
N HIS A 325 1.75 14.98 -13.31
CA HIS A 325 3.12 14.58 -12.98
C HIS A 325 3.16 13.22 -12.29
N ALA A 326 2.45 13.05 -11.17
CA ALA A 326 2.42 11.80 -10.42
C ALA A 326 1.90 10.63 -11.29
N PHE A 327 0.89 10.91 -12.13
CA PHE A 327 0.32 9.96 -13.08
C PHE A 327 1.36 9.49 -14.11
N VAL A 328 2.04 10.42 -14.79
CA VAL A 328 3.06 10.07 -15.79
C VAL A 328 4.28 9.45 -15.14
N LEU A 329 4.74 9.96 -14.00
CA LEU A 329 5.85 9.37 -13.27
C LEU A 329 5.55 7.93 -12.87
N GLY A 330 4.35 7.66 -12.34
CA GLY A 330 3.91 6.32 -11.98
C GLY A 330 4.00 5.34 -13.15
N MET A 331 3.65 5.77 -14.36
CA MET A 331 3.81 4.95 -15.57
C MET A 331 5.29 4.73 -15.93
N LEU A 332 6.13 5.76 -15.76
CA LEU A 332 7.53 5.71 -16.15
C LEU A 332 8.40 4.89 -15.19
N VAL A 333 7.96 4.65 -13.95
CA VAL A 333 8.65 3.77 -13.00
C VAL A 333 8.81 2.35 -13.53
N ALA A 334 7.92 1.88 -14.41
CA ALA A 334 8.08 0.59 -15.10
C ALA A 334 9.34 0.49 -15.99
N LEU A 335 10.05 1.61 -16.23
CA LEU A 335 11.33 1.63 -16.93
C LEU A 335 12.56 1.53 -16.01
N CYS A 336 12.39 1.42 -14.68
CA CYS A 336 13.47 1.51 -13.69
C CYS A 336 14.60 0.47 -13.86
N ASP A 337 14.31 -0.67 -14.48
CA ASP A 337 15.29 -1.72 -14.79
C ASP A 337 16.31 -1.26 -15.84
N ASP A 338 15.86 -0.59 -16.90
CA ASP A 338 16.69 -0.11 -18.00
C ASP A 338 17.13 1.35 -17.82
N TYR A 339 16.38 2.12 -17.04
CA TYR A 339 16.52 3.57 -16.87
C TYR A 339 16.56 3.97 -15.41
N GLN A 340 17.38 4.95 -15.07
CA GLN A 340 17.20 5.71 -13.84
C GLN A 340 16.14 6.78 -14.08
N VAL A 341 14.98 6.63 -13.45
CA VAL A 341 13.88 7.60 -13.47
C VAL A 341 14.08 8.63 -12.37
N LYS A 342 14.39 9.88 -12.72
CA LYS A 342 14.50 11.00 -11.79
C LYS A 342 13.29 11.92 -11.91
N SER A 343 12.75 12.36 -10.79
CA SER A 343 11.68 13.37 -10.72
C SER A 343 11.96 14.36 -9.59
N ASN A 344 11.82 15.66 -9.85
CA ASN A 344 12.33 16.68 -8.94
C ASN A 344 11.25 17.51 -8.26
N ARG A 345 11.24 17.50 -6.92
CA ARG A 345 10.54 18.50 -6.09
C ARG A 345 11.31 18.92 -4.84
N GLU A 346 12.63 18.69 -4.78
CA GLU A 346 13.38 18.85 -3.51
C GLU A 346 14.53 19.86 -3.49
N SER A 347 14.63 20.76 -4.47
CA SER A 347 15.50 21.93 -4.28
C SER A 347 15.00 23.10 -5.12
N GLY A 348 14.75 24.23 -4.45
CA GLY A 348 14.63 25.52 -5.12
C GLY A 348 15.84 25.75 -6.04
N TYR A 349 15.61 26.48 -7.13
CA TYR A 349 16.52 26.77 -8.25
C TYR A 349 16.48 25.78 -9.44
N GLY A 350 15.28 25.59 -10.04
CA GLY A 350 15.08 25.18 -11.45
C GLY A 350 15.59 23.80 -11.86
N ARG A 351 14.71 22.81 -11.91
CA ARG A 351 14.97 21.42 -12.31
C ARG A 351 13.83 20.91 -13.20
N TYR A 352 14.13 19.94 -14.08
CA TYR A 352 13.12 19.26 -14.91
C TYR A 352 12.12 18.48 -14.07
N ASP A 353 10.93 18.27 -14.60
CA ASP A 353 9.91 17.46 -13.95
C ASP A 353 10.29 15.97 -13.92
N VAL A 354 10.71 15.42 -15.06
CA VAL A 354 11.18 14.02 -15.16
C VAL A 354 12.40 13.91 -16.08
N ALA A 355 13.39 13.11 -15.69
CA ALA A 355 14.44 12.63 -16.58
C ALA A 355 14.54 11.11 -16.56
N LEU A 356 14.61 10.52 -17.74
CA LEU A 356 14.91 9.11 -17.96
C LEU A 356 16.37 9.02 -18.41
N ILE A 357 17.22 8.55 -17.51
CA ILE A 357 18.66 8.38 -17.75
C ILE A 357 18.91 6.91 -18.04
N PRO A 358 19.24 6.51 -19.28
CA PRO A 358 19.45 5.10 -19.59
C PRO A 358 20.69 4.59 -18.87
N ARG A 359 20.60 3.37 -18.32
CA ARG A 359 21.75 2.70 -17.71
C ARG A 359 22.81 2.33 -18.76
N ASP A 360 22.35 1.92 -19.94
CA ASP A 360 23.18 1.82 -21.14
C ASP A 360 23.28 3.20 -21.81
N LYS A 361 24.46 3.82 -21.70
CA LYS A 361 24.70 5.19 -22.21
C LYS A 361 24.55 5.33 -23.73
N SER A 362 24.44 4.23 -24.48
CA SER A 362 24.16 4.25 -25.92
C SER A 362 22.69 4.46 -26.25
N LYS A 363 21.78 4.16 -25.30
CA LYS A 363 20.34 4.36 -25.46
C LYS A 363 19.94 5.83 -25.31
N LEU A 364 18.70 6.13 -25.65
CA LEU A 364 18.13 7.48 -25.66
C LEU A 364 17.89 7.98 -24.22
N GLY A 365 18.41 9.16 -23.88
CA GLY A 365 18.02 9.92 -22.69
C GLY A 365 16.83 10.84 -22.99
N ILE A 366 15.98 11.05 -22.00
CA ILE A 366 14.72 11.78 -22.18
C ILE A 366 14.54 12.77 -21.03
N ILE A 367 14.25 14.02 -21.36
CA ILE A 367 13.88 15.06 -20.40
C ILE A 367 12.45 15.48 -20.69
N ILE A 368 11.61 15.50 -19.67
CA ILE A 368 10.19 15.79 -19.78
C ILE A 368 9.85 16.94 -18.84
N GLU A 369 9.11 17.91 -19.36
CA GLU A 369 8.50 19.00 -18.59
C GLU A 369 7.00 19.02 -18.83
N PHE A 370 6.23 19.15 -17.75
CA PHE A 370 4.78 19.21 -17.77
C PHE A 370 4.30 20.66 -17.68
N LYS A 371 3.16 20.94 -18.32
CA LYS A 371 2.38 22.17 -18.10
C LYS A 371 0.90 21.87 -18.01
N LYS A 372 0.23 22.46 -17.03
CA LYS A 372 -1.23 22.60 -17.10
C LYS A 372 -1.58 23.90 -17.81
N VAL A 373 -2.56 23.85 -18.72
CA VAL A 373 -3.08 25.05 -19.39
C VAL A 373 -3.64 26.03 -18.35
N ASP A 374 -3.11 27.25 -18.36
CA ASP A 374 -3.67 28.35 -17.58
C ASP A 374 -4.86 28.99 -18.32
N LYS A 375 -6.07 28.72 -17.80
CA LYS A 375 -7.32 29.26 -18.36
C LYS A 375 -7.48 30.74 -18.10
N ASP A 376 -6.89 31.27 -17.03
CA ASP A 376 -6.99 32.68 -16.69
C ASP A 376 -6.16 33.53 -17.66
N ASP A 377 -5.03 32.99 -18.13
CA ASP A 377 -4.16 33.62 -19.15
C ASP A 377 -4.58 33.33 -20.60
N LYS A 378 -5.71 32.64 -20.83
CA LYS A 378 -6.18 32.19 -22.16
C LYS A 378 -5.12 31.40 -22.92
N GLU A 379 -4.30 30.65 -22.19
CA GLU A 379 -3.28 29.79 -22.77
C GLU A 379 -3.95 28.65 -23.55
N THR A 380 -3.36 28.23 -24.67
CA THR A 380 -3.81 27.03 -25.39
C THR A 380 -2.88 25.86 -25.07
N LEU A 381 -3.36 24.64 -25.27
CA LEU A 381 -2.58 23.41 -25.10
C LEU A 381 -1.24 23.45 -25.86
N ASP A 382 -1.22 24.04 -27.06
CA ASP A 382 -0.01 24.23 -27.88
C ASP A 382 0.98 25.23 -27.26
N ILE A 383 0.48 26.35 -26.74
CA ILE A 383 1.31 27.36 -26.05
C ILE A 383 1.92 26.76 -24.78
N ALA A 384 1.12 26.07 -23.96
CA ALA A 384 1.59 25.41 -22.75
C ALA A 384 2.68 24.37 -23.06
N ALA A 385 2.50 23.54 -24.08
CA ALA A 385 3.47 22.50 -24.43
C ALA A 385 4.79 23.10 -24.94
N LYS A 386 4.71 24.18 -25.73
CA LYS A 386 5.88 24.94 -26.17
C LYS A 386 6.58 25.68 -25.04
N ASN A 387 5.82 26.20 -24.07
CA ASN A 387 6.37 26.81 -22.86
C ASN A 387 7.14 25.79 -22.01
N ALA A 388 6.65 24.55 -21.92
CA ALA A 388 7.36 23.45 -21.29
C ALA A 388 8.72 23.19 -21.97
N LEU A 389 8.77 23.05 -23.30
CA LEU A 389 10.03 22.91 -24.05
C LEU A 389 10.96 24.12 -23.87
N LYS A 390 10.40 25.33 -23.89
CA LYS A 390 11.17 26.56 -23.68
C LYS A 390 11.83 26.56 -22.30
N GLN A 391 11.11 26.12 -21.27
CA GLN A 391 11.63 25.97 -19.92
C GLN A 391 12.80 24.98 -19.85
N ILE A 392 12.70 23.83 -20.54
CA ILE A 392 13.82 22.87 -20.63
C ILE A 392 15.08 23.52 -21.22
N LYS A 393 14.91 24.25 -22.33
CA LYS A 393 16.02 24.91 -23.04
C LYS A 393 16.64 26.04 -22.22
N GLU A 394 15.82 26.91 -21.63
CA GLU A 394 16.28 28.05 -20.82
C GLU A 394 17.04 27.61 -19.57
N LYS A 395 16.66 26.47 -18.99
CA LYS A 395 17.31 25.91 -17.81
C LYS A 395 18.46 24.95 -18.13
N ASN A 396 18.69 24.67 -19.42
CA ASN A 396 19.74 23.81 -19.94
C ASN A 396 19.80 22.43 -19.24
N TYR A 397 18.63 21.83 -19.01
CA TYR A 397 18.52 20.54 -18.32
C TYR A 397 19.28 19.41 -19.02
N LYS A 398 19.42 19.51 -20.35
CA LYS A 398 20.23 18.60 -21.17
C LYS A 398 21.67 18.46 -20.69
N GLN A 399 22.25 19.50 -20.07
CA GLN A 399 23.63 19.47 -19.62
C GLN A 399 23.89 18.37 -18.58
N GLU A 400 22.95 18.10 -17.67
CA GLU A 400 23.13 17.06 -16.65
C GLU A 400 23.33 15.67 -17.29
N LEU A 401 22.59 15.37 -18.36
CA LEU A 401 22.68 14.10 -19.08
C LEU A 401 23.97 14.04 -19.93
N LEU A 402 24.38 15.16 -20.53
CA LEU A 402 25.64 15.26 -21.26
C LEU A 402 26.86 15.03 -20.33
N ASP A 403 26.84 15.60 -19.13
CA ASP A 403 27.93 15.52 -18.15
C ASP A 403 28.19 14.08 -17.68
N ILE A 404 27.15 13.24 -17.63
CA ILE A 404 27.26 11.81 -17.30
C ILE A 404 27.48 10.91 -18.53
N GLY A 405 27.62 11.52 -19.72
CA GLY A 405 28.03 10.85 -20.96
C GLY A 405 26.90 10.33 -21.85
N ILE A 406 25.64 10.75 -21.62
CA ILE A 406 24.52 10.44 -22.52
C ILE A 406 24.58 11.40 -23.71
N LYS A 407 24.67 10.86 -24.93
CA LYS A 407 24.82 11.69 -26.15
C LYS A 407 23.52 11.88 -26.92
N ASN A 408 22.68 10.85 -26.94
CA ASN A 408 21.39 10.89 -27.62
C ASN A 408 20.32 11.31 -26.61
N ILE A 409 19.79 12.54 -26.74
CA ILE A 409 18.85 13.11 -25.77
C ILE A 409 17.71 13.80 -26.52
N ILE A 410 16.47 13.48 -26.16
CA ILE A 410 15.26 14.21 -26.57
C ILE A 410 14.69 15.02 -25.42
N GLU A 411 14.07 16.15 -25.76
CA GLU A 411 13.38 17.05 -24.83
C GLU A 411 11.89 17.03 -25.18
N LEU A 412 11.03 16.78 -24.19
CA LEU A 412 9.58 16.65 -24.38
C LEU A 412 8.84 17.68 -23.52
N GLY A 413 8.02 18.49 -24.17
CA GLY A 413 7.02 19.32 -23.49
C GLY A 413 5.67 18.64 -23.53
N ILE A 414 5.05 18.43 -22.38
CA ILE A 414 3.74 17.76 -22.28
C ILE A 414 2.76 18.71 -21.61
N ALA A 415 1.70 19.08 -22.33
CA ALA A 415 0.64 19.95 -21.79
C ALA A 415 -0.66 19.20 -21.56
N PHE A 416 -1.38 19.59 -20.49
CA PHE A 416 -2.66 19.02 -20.09
C PHE A 416 -3.75 20.09 -19.98
N GLU A 417 -4.94 19.76 -20.48
CA GLU A 417 -6.18 20.50 -20.23
C GLU A 417 -7.33 19.54 -19.97
N GLY A 418 -7.59 19.23 -18.70
CA GLY A 418 -8.63 18.27 -18.33
C GLY A 418 -8.30 16.88 -18.90
N LYS A 419 -8.98 16.48 -19.97
CA LYS A 419 -8.74 15.19 -20.65
C LYS A 419 -7.86 15.29 -21.90
N GLU A 420 -7.53 16.50 -22.33
CA GLU A 420 -6.71 16.71 -23.52
C GLU A 420 -5.23 16.74 -23.14
N VAL A 421 -4.40 16.11 -23.98
CA VAL A 421 -2.94 16.04 -23.83
C VAL A 421 -2.28 16.38 -25.15
N LEU A 422 -1.22 17.17 -25.10
CA LEU A 422 -0.34 17.42 -26.23
C LEU A 422 1.11 17.17 -25.82
N VAL A 423 1.82 16.41 -26.66
CA VAL A 423 3.25 16.16 -26.52
C VAL A 423 3.95 16.83 -27.69
N VAL A 424 4.99 17.62 -27.41
CA VAL A 424 5.86 18.25 -28.40
C VAL A 424 7.31 17.87 -28.14
N GLU A 425 8.05 17.64 -29.22
CA GLU A 425 9.48 17.29 -29.20
C GLU A 425 10.33 18.53 -29.56
N GLY A 426 11.44 18.71 -28.85
CA GLY A 426 12.29 19.91 -28.86
C GLY A 426 13.53 19.90 -29.73
#